data_AF-A0AAU6V5P4-F1
#
_entry.id   AF-A0AAU6V5P4-F1
#
_cell.length_a   1.000
_cell.length_b   1.000
_cell.length_c   1.000
_cell.angle_alpha   90.00
_cell.angle_beta   90.00
_cell.angle_gamma   90.00
#
_symmetry.space_group_name_H-M   'P 1'
#
loop_
_entity.id
_entity.type
_entity.pdbx_description
1 polymer ?
#
loop_
_entity_poly.entity_id
_entity_poly.type
_entity_poly.pdbx_seq_one_letter_code
_entity_poly.pdbx_strand_id
1 'polypeptide(L)'
;MKAYITAAVIVGSLLAAPAQAGWFDKLTSNPQTQADTATNTQTATQNSELVGTVMSQLGLTQTQAEGGLGSLLGLAKTSLGQESFSPIADSIPGIDGLLAAAPKLDGNSGMTGLLSKAGDLGNSLQGSAMVYDAFAKLGISKELAAPMIDIVKNYLQSSGGEGTADLLVKGLGSLL
;
A
#
# COMPACT_ATOMS: atom_id res chain seq x y z
N MET A 1 -33.08 64.24 23.28
CA MET A 1 -32.10 65.29 23.61
C MET A 1 -30.69 64.77 23.32
N LYS A 2 -29.86 65.58 22.63
CA LYS A 2 -28.38 65.53 22.51
C LYS A 2 -27.73 64.60 21.45
N ALA A 3 -27.76 65.07 20.20
CA ALA A 3 -26.66 65.64 19.40
C ALA A 3 -25.18 65.14 19.41
N TYR A 4 -24.60 65.23 18.19
CA TYR A 4 -23.19 65.42 17.73
C TYR A 4 -22.25 64.20 17.67
N ILE A 5 -21.86 63.75 16.45
CA ILE A 5 -20.72 64.18 15.59
C ILE A 5 -19.35 63.90 16.25
N THR A 6 -18.64 62.87 15.77
CA THR A 6 -17.19 62.97 15.52
C THR A 6 -16.78 61.97 14.45
N ALA A 7 -16.05 62.49 13.45
CA ALA A 7 -15.46 61.76 12.35
C ALA A 7 -14.16 61.05 12.75
N ALA A 8 -13.86 59.93 12.11
CA ALA A 8 -12.49 59.51 11.83
C ALA A 8 -12.50 58.64 10.57
N VAL A 9 -12.20 59.28 9.42
CA VAL A 9 -11.76 58.61 8.21
C VAL A 9 -10.29 58.27 8.42
N ILE A 10 -9.94 56.97 8.38
CA ILE A 10 -8.59 56.54 8.06
C ILE A 10 -8.70 55.59 6.87
N VAL A 11 -8.27 56.13 5.73
CA VAL A 11 -7.98 55.38 4.50
C VAL A 11 -6.67 54.61 4.74
N GLY A 12 -6.71 53.30 4.57
CA GLY A 12 -5.56 52.42 4.55
C GLY A 12 -5.87 51.22 3.66
N SER A 13 -5.50 51.33 2.39
CA SER A 13 -5.72 50.32 1.36
C SER A 13 -4.74 49.15 1.46
N LEU A 14 -5.17 48.01 0.88
CA LEU A 14 -4.42 47.01 0.10
C LEU A 14 -4.11 45.63 0.73
N LEU A 15 -4.83 44.65 0.12
CA LEU A 15 -4.47 43.30 -0.29
C LEU A 15 -5.26 42.16 0.39
N ALA A 16 -5.86 41.38 -0.50
CA ALA A 16 -6.91 40.40 -0.28
C ALA A 16 -6.38 39.02 0.14
N ALA A 17 -7.13 38.35 1.01
CA ALA A 17 -7.85 37.09 0.76
C ALA A 17 -8.34 36.50 2.10
N PRO A 18 -9.56 35.94 2.16
CA PRO A 18 -10.15 35.46 3.41
C PRO A 18 -9.52 34.13 3.85
N ALA A 19 -8.69 34.19 4.89
CA ALA A 19 -8.44 33.03 5.75
C ALA A 19 -9.61 32.90 6.73
N GLN A 20 -10.53 31.97 6.46
CA GLN A 20 -11.53 31.54 7.44
C GLN A 20 -11.83 30.06 7.27
N ALA A 21 -11.16 29.24 8.10
CA ALA A 21 -11.46 27.83 8.25
C ALA A 21 -12.74 27.69 9.09
N GLY A 22 -13.83 27.26 8.44
CA GLY A 22 -15.13 26.99 9.03
C GLY A 22 -15.14 25.75 9.91
N TRP A 23 -14.70 25.91 11.17
CA TRP A 23 -14.72 24.82 12.16
C TRP A 23 -16.01 24.77 12.99
N PHE A 24 -16.90 25.77 12.88
CA PHE A 24 -18.14 25.82 13.66
C PHE A 24 -19.43 25.55 12.86
N ASP A 25 -19.37 25.48 11.54
CA ASP A 25 -20.53 25.23 10.66
C ASP A 25 -20.99 23.76 10.65
N LYS A 26 -20.18 22.84 11.20
CA LYS A 26 -20.42 21.39 11.17
C LYS A 26 -21.12 20.81 12.41
N LEU A 27 -21.55 21.62 13.37
CA LEU A 27 -22.20 21.11 14.60
C LEU A 27 -23.73 21.24 14.61
N THR A 28 -24.36 21.94 13.66
CA THR A 28 -25.78 22.31 13.79
C THR A 28 -26.71 21.92 12.64
N SER A 29 -26.27 21.16 11.64
CA SER A 29 -27.12 20.94 10.44
C SER A 29 -27.02 19.53 9.86
N ASN A 30 -28.17 18.84 9.86
CA ASN A 30 -28.52 17.68 9.04
C ASN A 30 -29.95 17.97 8.49
N PRO A 31 -30.38 17.57 7.27
CA PRO A 31 -29.78 16.59 6.35
C PRO A 31 -29.62 17.03 4.88
N GLN A 32 -28.77 16.27 4.16
CA GLN A 32 -28.84 16.00 2.70
C GLN A 32 -28.26 17.04 1.72
N THR A 33 -26.94 16.96 1.45
CA THR A 33 -26.38 17.07 0.09
C THR A 33 -24.99 16.42 0.02
N GLN A 34 -24.78 15.59 -1.01
CA GLN A 34 -23.55 14.95 -1.49
C GLN A 34 -22.23 15.30 -0.80
N ALA A 35 -21.62 14.28 -0.19
CA ALA A 35 -20.17 14.13 -0.10
C ALA A 35 -19.84 12.64 -0.09
N ASP A 36 -19.86 12.05 -1.29
CA ASP A 36 -18.98 10.93 -1.61
C ASP A 36 -17.55 11.36 -1.23
N THR A 37 -17.06 10.87 -0.11
CA THR A 37 -15.62 10.89 0.22
C THR A 37 -15.16 9.46 0.45
N ALA A 38 -15.53 8.58 -0.48
CA ALA A 38 -14.61 7.56 -0.92
C ALA A 38 -13.78 8.23 -2.01
N THR A 39 -12.58 8.68 -1.65
CA THR A 39 -11.54 9.04 -2.62
C THR A 39 -11.15 7.76 -3.34
N ASN A 40 -12.01 7.32 -4.27
CA ASN A 40 -11.77 6.21 -5.14
C ASN A 40 -10.76 6.70 -6.18
N THR A 41 -9.49 6.67 -5.79
CA THR A 41 -8.35 6.98 -6.65
C THR A 41 -8.43 6.06 -7.85
N GLN A 42 -8.88 6.66 -8.94
CA GLN A 42 -9.28 6.05 -10.20
C GLN A 42 -8.08 5.62 -11.05
N THR A 43 -7.17 4.87 -10.43
CA THR A 43 -6.05 4.13 -11.05
C THR A 43 -6.06 2.64 -10.69
N ALA A 44 -7.04 2.20 -9.89
CA ALA A 44 -7.11 0.86 -9.28
C ALA A 44 -7.85 -0.21 -10.10
N THR A 45 -8.23 0.03 -11.35
CA THR A 45 -9.28 -0.78 -12.02
C THR A 45 -8.92 -2.23 -12.37
N GLN A 46 -7.67 -2.68 -12.22
CA GLN A 46 -7.30 -4.08 -12.51
C GLN A 46 -6.45 -4.76 -11.42
N ASN A 47 -5.64 -4.00 -10.67
CA ASN A 47 -5.14 -4.46 -9.36
C ASN A 47 -6.28 -4.68 -8.33
N SER A 48 -7.44 -4.05 -8.55
CA SER A 48 -8.59 -4.09 -7.64
C SER A 48 -9.05 -5.49 -7.29
N GLU A 49 -8.93 -6.48 -8.17
CA GLU A 49 -9.46 -7.80 -7.86
C GLU A 49 -8.60 -8.52 -6.83
N LEU A 50 -7.28 -8.63 -7.08
CA LEU A 50 -6.36 -9.23 -6.12
C LEU A 50 -6.29 -8.41 -4.81
N VAL A 51 -6.09 -7.09 -4.93
CA VAL A 51 -6.02 -6.19 -3.77
C VAL A 51 -7.33 -6.20 -2.99
N GLY A 52 -8.47 -6.12 -3.68
CA GLY A 52 -9.80 -6.13 -3.07
C GLY A 52 -10.13 -7.47 -2.39
N THR A 53 -9.70 -8.59 -2.97
CA THR A 53 -9.82 -9.91 -2.35
C THR A 53 -9.03 -9.99 -1.05
N VAL A 54 -7.78 -9.51 -1.05
CA VAL A 54 -6.95 -9.43 0.16
C VAL A 54 -7.58 -8.55 1.23
N MET A 55 -8.06 -7.36 0.86
CA MET A 55 -8.75 -6.46 1.79
C MET A 55 -9.99 -7.12 2.41
N SER A 56 -10.83 -7.72 1.57
CA SER A 56 -12.08 -8.36 2.00
C SER A 56 -11.86 -9.59 2.88
N GLN A 57 -10.89 -10.44 2.53
CA GLN A 57 -10.66 -11.70 3.25
C GLN A 57 -9.83 -11.53 4.52
N LEU A 58 -8.88 -10.59 4.52
CA LEU A 58 -7.95 -10.39 5.64
C LEU A 58 -8.30 -9.17 6.51
N GLY A 59 -9.33 -8.40 6.14
CA GLY A 59 -9.73 -7.20 6.87
C GLY A 59 -8.70 -6.08 6.82
N LEU A 60 -7.94 -6.00 5.72
CA LEU A 60 -6.85 -5.04 5.54
C LEU A 60 -7.32 -3.77 4.83
N THR A 61 -6.65 -2.65 5.13
CA THR A 61 -6.80 -1.41 4.35
C THR A 61 -6.15 -1.56 2.98
N GLN A 62 -6.50 -0.68 2.03
CA GLN A 62 -5.92 -0.68 0.70
C GLN A 62 -4.39 -0.55 0.74
N THR A 63 -3.85 0.39 1.51
CA THR A 63 -2.40 0.58 1.65
C THR A 63 -1.70 -0.66 2.20
N GLN A 64 -2.33 -1.37 3.14
CA GLN A 64 -1.80 -2.61 3.69
C GLN A 64 -1.82 -3.74 2.67
N ALA A 65 -2.92 -3.90 1.95
CA ALA A 65 -3.03 -4.92 0.91
C ALA A 65 -2.02 -4.67 -0.22
N GLU A 66 -1.95 -3.46 -0.76
CA GLU A 66 -1.02 -3.08 -1.82
C GLU A 66 0.44 -3.23 -1.38
N GLY A 67 0.79 -2.70 -0.19
CA GLY A 67 2.15 -2.80 0.33
C GLY A 67 2.56 -4.22 0.72
N GLY A 68 1.64 -5.00 1.29
CA GLY A 68 1.86 -6.41 1.65
C GLY A 68 2.08 -7.27 0.41
N LEU A 69 1.19 -7.13 -0.59
CA LEU A 69 1.33 -7.79 -1.90
C LEU A 69 2.62 -7.36 -2.60
N GLY A 70 2.93 -6.07 -2.60
CA GLY A 70 4.17 -5.53 -3.14
C GLY A 70 5.43 -6.14 -2.52
N SER A 71 5.39 -6.38 -1.22
CA SER A 71 6.52 -6.97 -0.48
C SER A 71 6.73 -8.43 -0.84
N LEU A 72 5.64 -9.21 -0.92
CA LEU A 72 5.68 -10.61 -1.35
C LEU A 72 6.15 -10.74 -2.80
N LEU A 73 5.56 -9.94 -3.70
CA LEU A 73 5.91 -9.94 -5.13
C LEU A 73 7.34 -9.43 -5.36
N GLY A 74 7.79 -8.45 -4.57
CA GLY A 74 9.17 -7.96 -4.60
C GLY A 74 10.18 -9.01 -4.15
N LEU A 75 9.86 -9.80 -3.11
CA LEU A 75 10.67 -10.94 -2.72
C LEU A 75 10.72 -12.00 -3.82
N ALA A 76 9.57 -12.36 -4.38
CA ALA A 76 9.49 -13.33 -5.47
C ALA A 76 10.29 -12.87 -6.70
N LYS A 77 10.18 -11.60 -7.08
CA LYS A 77 10.96 -11.00 -8.18
C LYS A 77 12.47 -11.06 -7.92
N THR A 78 12.90 -10.73 -6.71
CA THR A 78 14.31 -10.78 -6.30
C THR A 78 14.84 -12.22 -6.32
N SER A 79 14.03 -13.18 -5.87
CA SER A 79 14.44 -14.58 -5.73
C SER A 79 14.43 -15.34 -7.08
N LEU A 80 13.45 -15.06 -7.95
CA LEU A 80 13.31 -15.72 -9.26
C LEU A 80 14.13 -15.05 -10.36
N GLY A 81 14.42 -13.76 -10.23
CA GLY A 81 14.91 -12.93 -11.33
C GLY A 81 13.81 -12.55 -12.32
N GLN A 82 14.12 -11.60 -13.21
CA GLN A 82 13.13 -10.98 -14.10
C GLN A 82 12.48 -11.96 -15.07
N GLU A 83 13.25 -12.89 -15.65
CA GLU A 83 12.75 -13.85 -16.64
C GLU A 83 11.67 -14.77 -16.06
N SER A 84 11.94 -15.36 -14.88
CA SER A 84 10.99 -16.25 -14.21
C SER A 84 9.85 -15.50 -13.51
N PHE A 85 10.00 -14.20 -13.25
CA PHE A 85 8.94 -13.36 -12.67
C PHE A 85 7.99 -12.77 -13.71
N SER A 86 8.40 -12.62 -14.98
CA SER A 86 7.55 -12.08 -16.05
C SER A 86 6.16 -12.72 -16.14
N PRO A 87 5.98 -14.06 -16.14
CA PRO A 87 4.64 -14.65 -16.22
C PRO A 87 3.76 -14.31 -15.00
N ILE A 88 4.35 -14.08 -13.82
CA ILE A 88 3.63 -13.61 -12.63
C ILE A 88 3.20 -12.15 -12.84
N ALA A 89 4.09 -11.32 -13.34
CA ALA A 89 3.81 -9.91 -13.64
C ALA A 89 2.71 -9.74 -14.69
N ASP A 90 2.74 -10.55 -15.75
CA ASP A 90 1.74 -10.54 -16.82
C ASP A 90 0.35 -10.98 -16.32
N SER A 91 0.32 -11.82 -15.28
CA SER A 91 -0.93 -12.32 -14.68
C SER A 91 -1.56 -11.33 -13.68
N ILE A 92 -0.81 -10.33 -13.21
CA ILE A 92 -1.26 -9.35 -12.20
C ILE A 92 -1.29 -7.95 -12.83
N PRO A 93 -2.44 -7.49 -13.30
CA PRO A 93 -2.55 -6.19 -13.96
C PRO A 93 -2.21 -5.02 -13.03
N GLY A 94 -1.15 -4.28 -13.35
CA GLY A 94 -0.71 -3.14 -12.54
C GLY A 94 0.26 -3.51 -11.41
N ILE A 95 0.89 -4.69 -11.48
CA ILE A 95 1.89 -5.16 -10.53
C ILE A 95 2.98 -4.13 -10.19
N ASP A 96 3.38 -3.28 -11.14
CA ASP A 96 4.36 -2.22 -10.88
C ASP A 96 3.92 -1.26 -9.76
N GLY A 97 2.61 -0.99 -9.67
CA GLY A 97 2.03 -0.20 -8.59
C GLY A 97 2.12 -0.91 -7.24
N LEU A 98 1.92 -2.23 -7.21
CA LEU A 98 2.08 -3.04 -5.99
C LEU A 98 3.55 -3.05 -5.56
N LEU A 99 4.46 -3.34 -6.48
CA LEU A 99 5.90 -3.32 -6.22
C LEU A 99 6.38 -1.96 -5.71
N ALA A 100 5.81 -0.87 -6.22
CA ALA A 100 6.11 0.49 -5.75
C ALA A 100 5.45 0.82 -4.38
N ALA A 101 4.32 0.20 -4.05
CA ALA A 101 3.63 0.35 -2.78
C ALA A 101 4.30 -0.41 -1.63
N ALA A 102 5.19 -1.37 -1.95
CA ALA A 102 5.98 -2.07 -0.95
C ALA A 102 6.79 -1.06 -0.11
N PRO A 103 6.76 -1.15 1.24
CA PRO A 103 7.58 -0.31 2.09
C PRO A 103 9.04 -0.53 1.73
N LYS A 104 9.79 0.58 1.64
CA LYS A 104 11.23 0.51 1.42
C LYS A 104 11.86 -0.18 2.61
N LEU A 105 12.34 -1.39 2.37
CA LEU A 105 13.19 -2.11 3.29
C LEU A 105 14.60 -1.56 3.07
N ASP A 106 15.19 -0.97 4.10
CA ASP A 106 16.60 -0.59 4.05
C ASP A 106 17.42 -1.87 3.89
N GLY A 107 17.75 -2.21 2.65
CA GLY A 107 18.55 -3.39 2.28
C GLY A 107 19.98 -3.37 2.83
N ASN A 108 20.28 -2.42 3.70
CA ASN A 108 21.58 -2.14 4.30
C ASN A 108 21.64 -2.42 5.82
N SER A 109 20.59 -2.96 6.42
CA SER A 109 20.57 -3.23 7.87
C SER A 109 21.39 -4.45 8.26
N GLY A 110 22.73 -4.41 8.13
CA GLY A 110 23.70 -5.30 8.77
C GLY A 110 23.67 -6.81 8.43
N MET A 111 22.58 -7.29 7.83
CA MET A 111 22.28 -8.71 7.63
C MET A 111 22.97 -9.25 6.39
N THR A 112 23.13 -8.45 5.33
CA THR A 112 23.84 -8.84 4.09
C THR A 112 25.27 -9.34 4.36
N GLY A 113 25.95 -8.78 5.38
CA GLY A 113 27.29 -9.20 5.78
C GLY A 113 27.34 -10.51 6.57
N LEU A 114 26.31 -10.81 7.37
CA LEU A 114 26.16 -12.10 8.05
C LEU A 114 25.58 -13.17 7.11
N LEU A 115 24.71 -12.78 6.18
CA LEU A 115 24.11 -13.59 5.12
C LEU A 115 25.16 -14.20 4.21
N SER A 116 26.12 -13.38 3.78
CA SER A 116 27.24 -13.80 2.92
C SER A 116 28.09 -14.91 3.55
N LYS A 117 28.01 -15.08 4.88
CA LYS A 117 28.67 -16.16 5.64
C LYS A 117 27.79 -17.39 5.88
N ALA A 118 26.47 -17.28 5.76
CA ALA A 118 25.51 -18.33 6.10
C ALA A 118 25.05 -19.18 4.90
N GLY A 119 25.33 -18.75 3.66
CA GLY A 119 24.95 -19.49 2.45
C GLY A 119 23.43 -19.59 2.27
N ASP A 120 22.96 -20.72 1.76
CA ASP A 120 21.54 -20.97 1.39
C ASP A 120 20.56 -20.78 2.55
N LEU A 121 20.96 -21.16 3.77
CA LEU A 121 20.18 -20.97 5.01
C LEU A 121 19.95 -19.49 5.33
N GLY A 122 20.93 -18.65 5.04
CA GLY A 122 20.80 -17.22 5.25
C GLY A 122 19.79 -16.60 4.29
N ASN A 123 19.72 -17.08 3.05
CA ASN A 123 18.83 -16.52 2.03
C ASN A 123 17.35 -16.76 2.37
N SER A 124 17.05 -17.92 2.95
CA SER A 124 15.71 -18.24 3.44
C SER A 124 15.32 -17.37 4.64
N LEU A 125 16.19 -17.29 5.65
CA LEU A 125 15.96 -16.42 6.82
C LEU A 125 15.83 -14.93 6.44
N GLN A 126 16.49 -14.50 5.37
CA GLN A 126 16.41 -13.12 4.88
C GLN A 126 15.08 -12.82 4.18
N GLY A 127 14.61 -13.72 3.31
CA GLY A 127 13.32 -13.52 2.62
C GLY A 127 12.16 -13.38 3.59
N SER A 128 12.10 -14.27 4.59
CA SER A 128 11.10 -14.20 5.66
C SER A 128 11.21 -12.93 6.50
N ALA A 129 12.42 -12.57 6.94
CA ALA A 129 12.63 -11.33 7.70
C ALA A 129 12.21 -10.07 6.91
N MET A 130 12.49 -10.01 5.61
CA MET A 130 12.12 -8.88 4.76
C MET A 130 10.60 -8.70 4.65
N VAL A 131 9.87 -9.78 4.41
CA VAL A 131 8.39 -9.73 4.34
C VAL A 131 7.80 -9.36 5.69
N TYR A 132 8.29 -9.96 6.79
CA TYR A 132 7.78 -9.64 8.12
C TYR A 132 8.11 -8.21 8.56
N ASP A 133 9.27 -7.65 8.21
CA ASP A 133 9.60 -6.24 8.45
C ASP A 133 8.66 -5.32 7.68
N ALA A 134 8.38 -5.64 6.41
CA ALA A 134 7.43 -4.89 5.60
C ALA A 134 6.02 -4.92 6.21
N PHE A 135 5.58 -6.10 6.62
CA PHE A 135 4.28 -6.28 7.27
C PHE A 135 4.22 -5.48 8.57
N ALA A 136 5.26 -5.54 9.40
CA ALA A 136 5.35 -4.76 10.63
C ALA A 136 5.28 -3.24 10.37
N LYS A 137 6.00 -2.74 9.36
CA LYS A 137 5.95 -1.32 8.93
C LYS A 137 4.56 -0.89 8.46
N LEU A 138 3.80 -1.80 7.86
CA LEU A 138 2.41 -1.57 7.43
C LEU A 138 1.38 -1.83 8.55
N GLY A 139 1.82 -2.28 9.74
CA GLY A 139 0.92 -2.68 10.83
C GLY A 139 0.12 -3.95 10.52
N ILE A 140 0.60 -4.80 9.62
CA ILE A 140 0.00 -6.09 9.27
C ILE A 140 0.57 -7.16 10.19
N SER A 141 -0.30 -8.02 10.72
CA SER A 141 0.10 -9.16 11.53
C SER A 141 0.82 -10.21 10.67
N LYS A 142 1.94 -10.77 11.14
CA LYS A 142 2.73 -11.77 10.41
C LYS A 142 1.94 -13.04 10.09
N GLU A 143 0.94 -13.35 10.90
CA GLU A 143 0.01 -14.47 10.71
C GLU A 143 -0.82 -14.33 9.44
N LEU A 144 -0.97 -13.11 8.91
CA LEU A 144 -1.66 -12.82 7.66
C LEU A 144 -0.79 -13.04 6.43
N ALA A 145 0.52 -13.29 6.58
CA ALA A 145 1.40 -13.56 5.44
C ALA A 145 0.99 -14.84 4.71
N ALA A 146 0.80 -15.94 5.44
CA ALA A 146 0.37 -17.21 4.86
C ALA A 146 -0.96 -17.12 4.07
N PRO A 147 -2.07 -16.61 4.66
CA PRO A 147 -3.33 -16.50 3.91
C PRO A 147 -3.25 -15.46 2.78
N MET A 148 -2.41 -14.41 2.88
CA MET A 148 -2.17 -13.51 1.75
C MET A 148 -1.48 -14.23 0.59
N ILE A 149 -0.46 -15.06 0.86
CA ILE A 149 0.21 -15.89 -0.16
C ILE A 149 -0.80 -16.83 -0.82
N ASP A 150 -1.68 -17.47 -0.04
CA ASP A 150 -2.71 -18.35 -0.56
C ASP A 150 -3.68 -17.61 -1.49
N ILE A 151 -4.06 -16.37 -1.16
CA ILE A 151 -4.90 -15.53 -2.04
C ILE A 151 -4.17 -15.25 -3.36
N VAL A 152 -2.90 -14.84 -3.33
CA VAL A 152 -2.13 -14.59 -4.57
C VAL A 152 -1.98 -15.87 -5.40
N LYS A 153 -1.71 -17.01 -4.74
CA LYS A 153 -1.61 -18.31 -5.39
C LYS A 153 -2.92 -18.67 -6.10
N ASN A 154 -4.06 -18.54 -5.41
CA ASN A 154 -5.37 -18.83 -5.98
C ASN A 154 -5.70 -17.88 -7.14
N TYR A 155 -5.35 -16.60 -7.01
CA TYR A 155 -5.51 -15.64 -8.09
C TYR A 155 -4.66 -16.01 -9.31
N LEU A 156 -3.40 -16.38 -9.15
CA LEU A 156 -2.54 -16.82 -10.25
C LEU A 156 -2.99 -18.15 -10.87
N GLN A 157 -3.62 -19.04 -10.10
CA GLN A 157 -4.22 -20.26 -10.63
C GLN A 157 -5.47 -19.98 -11.49
N SER A 158 -6.23 -18.95 -11.16
CA SER A 158 -7.46 -18.58 -11.88
C SER A 158 -7.21 -17.63 -13.05
N SER A 159 -6.26 -16.71 -12.89
CA SER A 159 -6.02 -15.59 -13.80
C SER A 159 -4.69 -15.69 -14.55
N GLY A 160 -3.81 -16.61 -14.15
CA GLY A 160 -2.50 -16.83 -14.76
C GLY A 160 -2.43 -18.10 -15.60
N GLY A 161 -1.30 -18.26 -16.29
CA GLY A 161 -0.97 -19.48 -17.02
C GLY A 161 -0.62 -20.66 -16.09
N GLU A 162 -0.66 -21.86 -16.65
CA GLU A 162 -0.24 -23.08 -15.96
C GLU A 162 1.20 -22.94 -15.43
N GLY A 163 1.41 -23.24 -14.15
CA GLY A 163 2.72 -23.12 -13.49
C GLY A 163 3.09 -21.74 -12.93
N THR A 164 2.31 -20.68 -13.19
CA THR A 164 2.61 -19.34 -12.65
C THR A 164 2.50 -19.29 -11.12
N ALA A 165 1.53 -20.00 -10.55
CA ALA A 165 1.38 -20.14 -9.10
C ALA A 165 2.57 -20.90 -8.47
N ASP A 166 3.10 -21.92 -9.14
CA ASP A 166 4.30 -22.65 -8.69
C ASP A 166 5.55 -21.79 -8.74
N LEU A 167 5.68 -20.91 -9.76
CA LEU A 167 6.75 -19.92 -9.82
C LEU A 167 6.67 -18.97 -8.64
N LEU A 168 5.48 -18.47 -8.27
CA LEU A 168 5.31 -17.64 -7.08
C LEU A 168 5.79 -18.37 -5.83
N VAL A 169 5.34 -19.61 -5.61
CA VAL A 169 5.74 -20.42 -4.45
C VAL A 169 7.25 -20.63 -4.44
N LYS A 170 7.86 -20.89 -5.59
CA LYS A 170 9.32 -21.01 -5.73
C LYS A 170 10.04 -19.71 -5.38
N GLY A 171 9.51 -18.56 -5.81
CA GLY A 171 10.06 -17.25 -5.48
C GLY A 171 9.90 -16.87 -4.01
N LEU A 172 8.87 -17.40 -3.36
CA LEU A 172 8.61 -17.27 -1.93
C LEU A 172 9.20 -18.44 -1.13
N GLY A 173 9.99 -19.33 -1.73
CA GLY A 173 10.54 -20.50 -1.03
C GLY A 173 11.46 -20.16 0.15
N SER A 174 11.91 -18.91 0.25
CA SER A 174 12.61 -18.38 1.42
C SER A 174 11.69 -18.10 2.62
N LEU A 175 10.37 -18.00 2.39
CA LEU A 175 9.35 -17.68 3.37
C LEU A 175 8.68 -18.93 3.97
N LEU A 176 8.79 -20.08 3.29
CA LEU A 176 8.14 -21.36 3.60
C LEU A 176 9.14 -22.40 4.12
#